data_AF-A0A948SVH9-F1
#
_entry.id   AF-A0A948SVH9-F1
#
_cell.length_a   1.000
_cell.length_b   1.000
_cell.length_c   1.000
_cell.angle_alpha   90.00
_cell.angle_beta   90.00
_cell.angle_gamma   90.00
#
_symmetry.space_group_name_H-M   'P 1'
#
loop_
_entity.id
_entity.type
_entity.pdbx_description
1 polymer ?
#
loop_
_entity_poly.entity_id
_entity_poly.type
_entity_poly.pdbx_seq_one_letter_code
_entity_poly.pdbx_strand_id
1 'polypeptide(L)' 'ISTMECKIREVRNMITAAGLGDSIHVEVDGGISATTVGGAAAAGANLLIAGSALFKHPDGLGAAVSELRERATAAFVA' A
#
# COMPACT_ATOMS: atom_id res chain seq x y z
N ILE A 1 1.70 -4.37 -6.51
CA ILE A 1 2.24 -5.74 -6.70
C ILE A 1 1.27 -6.46 -7.64
N SER A 2 1.53 -6.41 -8.94
CA SER A 2 0.51 -6.66 -9.98
C SER A 2 -0.27 -7.96 -9.81
N THR A 3 0.40 -9.05 -9.42
CA THR A 3 -0.23 -10.36 -9.22
C THR A 3 -1.13 -10.45 -7.97
N MET A 4 -1.02 -9.50 -7.04
CA MET A 4 -1.80 -9.47 -5.78
C MET A 4 -2.89 -8.39 -5.79
N GLU A 5 -2.81 -7.40 -6.69
CA GLU A 5 -3.72 -6.25 -6.71
C GLU A 5 -5.20 -6.63 -6.86
N CYS A 6 -5.53 -7.67 -7.63
CA CYS A 6 -6.91 -8.16 -7.71
C CYS A 6 -7.44 -8.66 -6.37
N LYS A 7 -6.60 -9.37 -5.59
CA LYS A 7 -6.97 -9.90 -4.26
C LYS A 7 -7.12 -8.79 -3.23
N ILE A 8 -6.26 -7.77 -3.27
CA ILE A 8 -6.38 -6.58 -2.41
C ILE A 8 -7.72 -5.89 -2.66
N ARG A 9 -8.10 -5.70 -3.94
CA ARG A 9 -9.36 -5.07 -4.32
C ARG A 9 -10.57 -5.88 -3.90
N GLU A 10 -10.53 -7.19 -4.08
CA GLU A 10 -11.58 -8.09 -3.62
C GLU A 10 -11.81 -7.95 -2.11
N VAL A 11 -10.74 -7.99 -1.31
CA VAL A 11 -10.85 -7.82 0.15
C VAL A 11 -11.37 -6.44 0.53
N ARG A 12 -10.87 -5.37 -0.09
CA ARG A 12 -11.38 -4.00 0.13
C ARG A 12 -12.88 -3.93 -0.16
N ASN A 13 -13.33 -4.50 -1.28
CA ASN A 13 -14.74 -4.51 -1.64
C ASN A 13 -15.60 -5.26 -0.62
N MET A 14 -15.13 -6.40 -0.09
CA MET A 14 -15.85 -7.13 0.96
C MET A 14 -16.00 -6.29 2.24
N ILE A 15 -14.93 -5.61 2.65
CA ILE A 15 -14.91 -4.74 3.84
C ILE A 15 -15.89 -3.57 3.66
N THR A 16 -15.82 -2.89 2.51
CA THR A 16 -16.70 -1.76 2.20
C THR A 16 -18.17 -2.19 2.10
N ALA A 17 -18.45 -3.34 1.47
CA ALA A 17 -19.81 -3.89 1.37
C ALA A 17 -20.40 -4.26 2.74
N ALA A 18 -19.55 -4.62 3.71
CA ALA A 18 -19.96 -4.86 5.10
C ALA A 18 -20.14 -3.57 5.93
N GLY A 19 -19.89 -2.38 5.36
CA GLY A 19 -19.95 -1.11 6.08
C GLY A 19 -18.78 -0.92 7.07
N LEU A 20 -17.67 -1.64 6.86
CA LEU A 20 -16.52 -1.64 7.76
C LEU A 20 -15.30 -0.88 7.20
N GLY A 21 -15.51 -0.06 6.15
CA GLY A 21 -14.46 0.67 5.45
C GLY A 21 -13.55 1.52 6.36
N ASP A 22 -14.15 2.13 7.38
CA ASP A 22 -13.45 2.99 8.36
C ASP A 22 -12.89 2.21 9.56
N SER A 23 -13.28 0.94 9.72
CA SER A 23 -12.95 0.10 10.88
C SER A 23 -11.85 -0.91 10.60
N ILE A 24 -11.65 -1.28 9.33
CA ILE A 24 -10.71 -2.35 8.94
C ILE A 24 -9.70 -1.83 7.92
N HIS A 25 -8.43 -1.95 8.29
CA HIS A 25 -7.31 -1.72 7.37
C HIS A 25 -7.04 -2.97 6.52
N VAL A 26 -6.58 -2.74 5.29
CA VAL A 26 -6.06 -3.77 4.41
C VAL A 26 -4.54 -3.63 4.40
N GLU A 27 -3.86 -4.61 5.01
CA GLU A 27 -2.41 -4.69 5.08
C GLU A 27 -1.84 -5.47 3.88
N VAL A 28 -0.72 -4.99 3.37
CA VAL A 28 0.14 -5.72 2.44
C VAL A 28 1.54 -5.84 3.04
N ASP A 29 1.93 -7.09 3.34
CA ASP A 29 3.26 -7.42 3.81
C ASP A 29 4.11 -8.02 2.68
N GLY A 30 5.30 -7.43 2.48
CA GLY A 30 6.26 -7.85 1.47
C GLY A 30 6.08 -7.18 0.11
N GLY A 31 7.21 -6.95 -0.57
CA GLY A 31 7.23 -6.42 -1.93
C GLY A 31 6.82 -4.95 -2.07
N ILE A 32 6.72 -4.18 -0.98
CA ILE A 32 6.48 -2.73 -1.01
C ILE A 32 7.78 -1.96 -1.31
N SER A 33 7.71 -1.12 -2.34
CA SER A 33 8.78 -0.26 -2.86
C SER A 33 8.17 0.88 -3.68
N ALA A 34 8.98 1.83 -4.15
CA ALA A 34 8.51 2.98 -4.94
C ALA A 34 7.70 2.57 -6.19
N THR A 35 8.00 1.43 -6.80
CA THR A 35 7.32 0.94 -8.01
C THR A 35 6.05 0.13 -7.72
N THR A 36 5.91 -0.40 -6.51
CA THR A 36 4.81 -1.33 -6.17
C THR A 36 3.78 -0.74 -5.20
N VAL A 37 4.17 0.29 -4.45
CA VAL A 37 3.35 0.92 -3.42
C VAL A 37 2.08 1.56 -4.00
N GLY A 38 2.20 2.24 -5.14
CA GLY A 38 1.06 2.88 -5.80
C GLY A 38 0.00 1.89 -6.25
N GLY A 39 0.42 0.76 -6.85
CA GLY A 39 -0.50 -0.30 -7.26
C GLY A 39 -1.21 -0.97 -6.07
N ALA A 40 -0.49 -1.23 -4.98
CA ALA A 40 -1.10 -1.77 -3.75
C ALA A 40 -2.12 -0.78 -3.15
N ALA A 41 -1.78 0.50 -3.06
CA ALA A 41 -2.65 1.55 -2.55
C ALA A 41 -3.90 1.75 -3.44
N ALA A 42 -3.73 1.83 -4.76
CA ALA A 42 -4.84 1.94 -5.71
C ALA A 42 -5.76 0.71 -5.72
N ALA A 43 -5.25 -0.45 -5.30
CA ALA A 43 -6.06 -1.65 -5.11
C ALA A 43 -6.83 -1.66 -3.78
N GLY A 44 -6.58 -0.71 -2.87
CA GLY A 44 -7.31 -0.54 -1.62
C GLY A 44 -6.51 -0.87 -0.36
N ALA A 45 -5.21 -1.15 -0.45
CA ALA A 45 -4.35 -1.29 0.72
C ALA A 45 -4.07 0.07 1.36
N ASN A 46 -4.21 0.17 2.68
CA ASN A 46 -3.92 1.39 3.44
C ASN A 46 -2.92 1.16 4.58
N LEU A 47 -2.43 -0.06 4.75
CA LEU A 47 -1.35 -0.40 5.67
C LEU A 47 -0.29 -1.18 4.87
N LEU A 48 0.95 -0.66 4.84
CA LEU A 48 1.96 -1.08 3.87
C LEU A 48 3.27 -1.36 4.61
N ILE A 49 3.71 -2.62 4.59
CA ILE A 49 4.95 -3.03 5.26
C ILE A 49 6.10 -3.01 4.26
N ALA A 50 7.00 -2.04 4.42
CA ALA A 50 8.20 -1.91 3.62
C ALA A 50 9.44 -2.31 4.43
N GLY A 51 10.22 -3.25 3.88
CA GLY A 51 11.48 -3.70 4.47
C GLY A 51 12.68 -3.21 3.67
N SER A 52 13.27 -4.10 2.86
CA SER A 52 14.51 -3.83 2.14
C SER A 52 14.51 -2.57 1.27
N ALA A 53 13.37 -2.15 0.73
CA ALA A 53 13.25 -0.91 -0.06
C ALA A 53 13.59 0.35 0.75
N LEU A 54 13.26 0.38 2.06
CA LEU A 54 13.56 1.49 2.94
C LEU A 54 15.06 1.63 3.19
N PHE A 55 15.72 0.52 3.52
CA PHE A 55 17.14 0.50 3.90
C PHE A 55 18.11 0.61 2.70
N LYS A 56 17.64 0.32 1.49
CA LYS A 56 18.46 0.42 0.26
C LYS A 56 18.31 1.76 -0.47
N HIS A 57 17.47 2.66 0.03
CA HIS A 57 17.24 3.96 -0.61
C HIS A 57 18.51 4.82 -0.54
N PRO A 58 18.98 5.42 -1.66
CA PRO A 58 20.26 6.14 -1.71
C PRO A 58 20.30 7.35 -0.77
N ASP A 59 19.16 8.02 -0.59
CA ASP A 59 19.04 9.20 0.27
C ASP A 59 18.64 8.88 1.73
N GLY A 60 18.72 7.60 2.11
CA GLY A 60 18.45 7.13 3.46
C GLY A 60 16.96 6.96 3.82
N LEU A 61 16.73 6.54 5.06
CA LEU A 61 15.41 6.07 5.54
C LEU A 61 14.32 7.14 5.49
N GLY A 62 14.65 8.39 5.84
CA GLY A 62 13.67 9.49 5.84
C GLY A 62 13.13 9.81 4.45
N ALA A 63 14.02 9.84 3.44
CA ALA A 63 13.64 10.04 2.05
C ALA A 63 12.79 8.86 1.55
N ALA A 64 13.18 7.63 1.88
CA ALA A 64 12.43 6.43 1.51
C ALA A 64 11.00 6.43 2.07
N VAL A 65 10.83 6.75 3.36
CA VAL A 65 9.50 6.81 3.99
C VAL A 65 8.65 7.90 3.36
N SER A 66 9.24 9.07 3.07
CA SER A 66 8.53 10.20 2.46
C SER A 66 8.04 9.83 1.05
N GLU A 67 8.93 9.28 0.21
CA GLU A 67 8.59 8.87 -1.16
C GLU A 67 7.48 7.81 -1.17
N LEU A 68 7.60 6.75 -0.34
CA LEU A 68 6.59 5.70 -0.28
C LEU A 68 5.24 6.23 0.19
N ARG A 69 5.23 7.11 1.18
CA ARG A 69 4.01 7.72 1.71
C ARG A 69 3.33 8.60 0.67
N GLU A 70 4.07 9.48 0.00
CA GLU A 70 3.54 10.35 -1.06
C GLU A 70 2.89 9.54 -2.18
N ARG A 71 3.59 8.52 -2.68
CA ARG A 71 3.07 7.64 -3.73
C ARG A 71 1.84 6.86 -3.30
N ALA A 72 1.83 6.35 -2.07
CA ALA A 72 0.69 5.61 -1.53
C ALA A 72 -0.53 6.53 -1.38
N THR A 73 -0.36 7.70 -0.78
CA THR A 73 -1.44 8.67 -0.56
C THR A 73 -1.98 9.21 -1.89
N ALA A 74 -1.13 9.47 -2.87
CA ALA A 74 -1.58 9.92 -4.20
C ALA A 74 -2.39 8.87 -4.95
N ALA A 75 -2.14 7.57 -4.69
CA ALA A 75 -2.79 6.47 -5.39
C ALA A 75 -4.00 5.87 -4.63
N PHE A 76 -4.08 6.07 -3.32
CA PHE A 76 -5.15 5.52 -2.49
C PHE A 76 -6.47 6.25 -2.77
N VAL A 77 -7.50 5.49 -3.13
CA VAL A 77 -8.88 5.98 -3.29
C VAL A 77 -9.72 5.31 -2.21
N ALA A 78 -10.39 6.14 -1.40
CA ALA A 78 -11.28 5.70 -0.33
C ALA A 78 -12.58 5.10 -0.89
#